data_AF-A0A8B6GSM5-F1
#
_entry.id   AF-A0A8B6GSM5-F1
#
_cell.length_a   1.000
_cell.length_b   1.000
_cell.length_c   1.000
_cell.angle_alpha   90.00
_cell.angle_beta   90.00
_cell.angle_gamma   90.00
#
_symmetry.space_group_name_H-M   'P 1'
#
loop_
_entity.id
_entity.type
_entity.pdbx_description
1 polymer ?
#
loop_
_entity_poly.entity_id
_entity_poly.type
_entity_poly.pdbx_seq_one_letter_code
_entity_poly.pdbx_strand_id
1 'polypeptide(L)'
;MTDQKGSLRPIPYWLYKLHGLNISYTCEICGNFTYKGPKAFQRHFAEWRHAHGMRCLQIPNTAHFANVTLIEDALALWSKIKSTKESDSGDQNREEEYEDSSGNVFNKKTYELLKRQGVL
;
A
#
# COMPACT_ATOMS: atom_id res chain seq x y z
N MET A 1 9.08 -41.65 -21.16
CA MET A 1 8.37 -40.46 -20.69
C MET A 1 8.81 -39.27 -21.52
N THR A 2 7.99 -38.95 -22.51
CA THR A 2 8.14 -37.78 -23.38
C THR A 2 7.72 -36.53 -22.64
N ASP A 3 8.63 -35.57 -22.49
CA ASP A 3 8.21 -34.17 -22.51
C ASP A 3 9.11 -33.42 -23.48
N GLN A 4 8.45 -33.02 -24.57
CA GLN A 4 9.03 -32.39 -25.73
C GLN A 4 9.54 -31.02 -25.33
N LYS A 5 10.85 -30.85 -25.49
CA LYS A 5 11.57 -29.59 -25.45
C LYS A 5 10.92 -28.64 -26.48
N GLY A 6 10.01 -27.81 -25.99
CA GLY A 6 9.32 -26.79 -26.79
C GLY A 6 10.33 -25.88 -27.46
N SER A 7 10.31 -25.89 -28.79
CA SER A 7 11.12 -25.07 -29.68
C SER A 7 10.93 -23.58 -29.36
N LEU A 8 11.88 -22.99 -28.66
CA LEU A 8 11.97 -21.53 -28.52
C LEU A 8 12.73 -21.00 -29.73
N ARG A 9 11.98 -20.60 -30.76
CA ARG A 9 12.50 -19.66 -31.77
C ARG A 9 13.12 -18.47 -31.01
N PRO A 10 14.39 -18.13 -31.23
CA PRO A 10 15.01 -17.00 -30.53
C PRO A 10 14.19 -15.75 -30.83
N ILE A 11 13.78 -15.04 -29.77
CA ILE A 11 13.04 -13.79 -29.90
C ILE A 11 13.84 -12.88 -30.83
N PRO A 12 13.26 -12.39 -31.94
CA PRO A 12 13.95 -11.49 -32.83
C PRO A 12 14.51 -10.29 -32.07
N TYR A 13 15.76 -9.90 -32.35
CA TYR A 13 16.46 -8.86 -31.60
C TYR A 13 15.73 -7.51 -31.61
N TRP A 14 14.97 -7.22 -32.67
CA TRP A 14 14.12 -6.02 -32.75
C TRP A 14 12.98 -6.04 -31.73
N LEU A 15 12.37 -7.21 -31.47
CA LEU A 15 11.32 -7.38 -30.46
C LEU A 15 11.89 -7.24 -29.04
N TYR A 16 13.12 -7.72 -28.84
CA TYR A 16 13.88 -7.52 -27.60
C TYR A 16 14.11 -6.02 -27.31
N LYS A 17 14.49 -5.27 -28.35
CA LYS A 17 14.75 -3.82 -28.27
C LYS A 17 13.46 -3.00 -28.14
N LEU A 18 12.38 -3.41 -28.82
CA LEU A 18 11.06 -2.76 -28.76
C LEU A 18 10.41 -2.88 -27.37
N HIS A 19 10.52 -4.04 -26.73
CA HIS A 19 9.93 -4.28 -25.41
C HIS A 19 10.84 -3.91 -24.22
N GLY A 20 12.01 -3.30 -24.49
CA GLY A 20 12.92 -2.84 -23.44
C GLY A 20 13.44 -3.96 -22.53
N LEU A 21 13.52 -5.19 -23.04
CA LEU A 21 14.00 -6.36 -22.27
C LEU A 21 15.49 -6.25 -21.90
N ASN A 22 16.21 -5.31 -22.51
CA ASN A 22 17.58 -4.93 -22.15
C ASN A 22 17.68 -4.06 -20.88
N ILE A 23 16.57 -3.51 -20.39
CA ILE A 23 16.55 -2.68 -19.19
C ILE A 23 16.23 -3.56 -17.99
N SER A 24 17.12 -3.54 -17.00
CA SER A 24 16.96 -4.25 -15.74
C SER A 24 16.52 -3.28 -14.65
N TYR A 25 15.47 -3.65 -13.92
CA TYR A 25 15.00 -2.93 -12.74
C TYR A 25 15.17 -3.81 -11.51
N THR A 26 15.63 -3.25 -10.41
CA THR A 26 15.79 -3.95 -9.14
C THR A 26 14.71 -3.51 -8.15
N CYS A 27 14.20 -4.44 -7.35
CA CYS A 27 13.28 -4.15 -6.25
C CYS A 27 13.87 -4.63 -4.93
N GLU A 28 14.13 -3.71 -4.00
CA GLU A 28 14.70 -3.99 -2.68
C GLU A 28 13.71 -4.74 -1.79
N ILE A 29 12.43 -4.34 -1.81
CA ILE A 29 11.33 -4.98 -1.07
C ILE A 29 11.19 -6.48 -1.43
N CYS A 30 11.59 -6.86 -2.64
CA CYS A 30 11.60 -8.26 -3.11
C CYS A 30 12.94 -8.99 -2.86
N GLY A 31 13.81 -8.47 -1.99
CA GLY A 31 15.15 -9.03 -1.74
C GLY A 31 16.14 -8.76 -2.88
N ASN A 32 16.16 -7.54 -3.40
CA ASN A 32 17.01 -7.09 -4.51
C ASN A 32 16.84 -7.92 -5.79
N PHE A 33 15.64 -8.45 -6.03
CA PHE A 33 15.35 -9.23 -7.24
C PHE A 33 15.33 -8.32 -8.48
N THR A 34 15.95 -8.79 -9.56
CA THR A 34 16.06 -8.06 -10.83
C THR A 34 15.00 -8.51 -11.83
N TYR A 35 14.15 -7.58 -12.24
CA TYR A 35 13.15 -7.76 -13.30
C TYR A 35 13.68 -7.21 -14.63
N LYS A 36 13.45 -7.93 -15.71
CA LYS A 36 13.84 -7.51 -17.07
C LYS A 36 12.65 -6.92 -17.81
N GLY A 37 12.78 -5.65 -18.18
CA GLY A 37 11.78 -4.90 -18.92
C GLY A 37 10.65 -4.31 -18.07
N PRO A 38 10.04 -3.22 -18.56
CA PRO A 38 9.06 -2.43 -17.81
C PRO A 38 7.75 -3.20 -17.56
N LYS A 39 7.34 -4.10 -18.47
CA LYS A 39 6.10 -4.87 -18.32
C LYS A 39 6.18 -5.89 -17.18
N ALA A 40 7.31 -6.60 -17.08
CA ALA A 40 7.55 -7.54 -16.00
C ALA A 40 7.66 -6.81 -14.66
N PHE A 41 8.33 -5.65 -14.67
CA PHE A 41 8.40 -4.78 -13.51
C PHE A 41 6.99 -4.28 -13.11
N GLN A 42 6.17 -3.72 -13.98
CA GLN A 42 4.83 -3.27 -13.56
C GLN A 42 3.94 -4.39 -12.99
N ARG A 43 4.08 -5.62 -13.51
CA ARG A 43 3.34 -6.77 -12.98
C ARG A 43 3.81 -7.19 -11.58
N HIS A 44 5.08 -6.97 -11.23
CA HIS A 44 5.64 -7.49 -9.99
C HIS A 44 4.97 -6.93 -8.72
N PHE A 45 4.40 -5.73 -8.77
CA PHE A 45 3.68 -5.11 -7.65
C PHE A 45 2.46 -5.94 -7.19
N ALA A 46 1.83 -6.65 -8.11
CA ALA A 46 0.70 -7.54 -7.83
C ALA A 46 1.12 -8.98 -7.55
N GLU A 47 2.41 -9.32 -7.73
CA GLU A 47 2.90 -10.67 -7.48
C GLU A 47 3.05 -10.94 -5.98
N TRP A 48 2.90 -12.21 -5.60
CA TRP A 48 2.95 -12.64 -4.19
C TRP A 48 4.25 -12.22 -3.48
N ARG A 49 5.39 -12.22 -4.19
CA ARG A 49 6.69 -11.85 -3.62
C ARG A 49 6.70 -10.42 -3.08
N HIS A 50 6.21 -9.46 -3.87
CA HIS A 50 6.14 -8.07 -3.46
C HIS A 50 5.09 -7.89 -2.35
N ALA A 51 3.93 -8.51 -2.48
CA ALA A 51 2.89 -8.48 -1.45
C ALA A 51 3.37 -9.06 -0.11
N HIS A 52 4.19 -10.11 -0.15
CA HIS A 52 4.80 -10.71 1.03
C HIS A 52 5.85 -9.78 1.66
N GLY A 53 6.72 -9.15 0.85
CA GLY A 53 7.67 -8.13 1.33
C GLY A 53 6.97 -6.97 2.03
N MET A 54 5.89 -6.44 1.43
CA MET A 54 5.08 -5.39 2.03
C MET A 54 4.42 -5.82 3.36
N ARG A 55 3.96 -7.08 3.43
CA ARG A 55 3.40 -7.64 4.67
C ARG A 55 4.43 -7.73 5.79
N CYS A 56 5.69 -8.09 5.48
CA CYS A 56 6.77 -8.11 6.46
C CYS A 56 7.08 -6.71 7.03
N LEU A 57 6.87 -5.65 6.23
CA LEU A 57 7.01 -4.25 6.64
C LEU A 57 5.76 -3.69 7.36
N GLN A 58 4.72 -4.51 7.54
CA GLN A 58 3.41 -4.10 8.09
C GLN A 58 2.70 -3.01 7.26
N ILE A 59 3.00 -2.93 5.95
CA ILE A 59 2.37 -1.98 5.04
C ILE A 59 1.32 -2.72 4.19
N PRO A 60 0.09 -2.20 4.07
CA PRO A 60 -0.92 -2.81 3.20
C PRO A 60 -0.55 -2.62 1.72
N ASN A 61 -0.57 -3.70 0.92
CA ASN A 61 -0.31 -3.66 -0.52
C ASN A 61 -1.49 -3.02 -1.27
N THR A 62 -1.53 -1.68 -1.26
CA THR A 62 -2.53 -0.85 -1.93
C THR A 62 -1.90 -0.13 -3.13
N ALA A 63 -2.74 0.39 -4.03
CA ALA A 63 -2.28 1.12 -5.21
C ALA A 63 -1.41 2.35 -4.90
N HIS A 64 -1.47 2.88 -3.67
CA HIS A 64 -0.61 3.99 -3.21
C HIS A 64 0.88 3.64 -3.24
N PHE A 65 1.22 2.36 -3.16
CA PHE A 65 2.61 1.87 -3.17
C PHE A 65 3.05 1.38 -4.55
N ALA A 66 2.27 1.64 -5.60
CA ALA A 66 2.69 1.35 -6.97
C ALA A 66 3.95 2.16 -7.30
N ASN A 67 4.99 1.48 -7.80
CA ASN A 67 6.32 2.03 -8.11
C ASN A 67 7.27 2.23 -6.92
N VAL A 68 6.90 1.85 -5.70
CA VAL A 68 7.83 1.90 -4.57
C VAL A 68 8.68 0.63 -4.54
N THR A 69 10.00 0.79 -4.67
CA THR A 69 10.95 -0.33 -4.68
C THR A 69 11.86 -0.37 -3.48
N LEU A 70 12.16 0.79 -2.89
CA LEU A 70 13.04 0.95 -1.74
C LEU A 70 12.27 0.78 -0.44
N ILE A 71 12.91 0.17 0.56
CA ILE A 71 12.28 -0.07 1.87
C ILE A 71 12.09 1.25 2.61
N GLU A 72 13.09 2.14 2.56
CA GLU A 72 13.04 3.45 3.20
C GLU A 72 11.87 4.31 2.69
N ASP A 73 11.67 4.35 1.38
CA ASP A 73 10.61 5.12 0.74
C ASP A 73 9.23 4.59 1.13
N ALA A 74 9.08 3.27 1.21
CA ALA A 74 7.82 2.64 1.62
C ALA A 74 7.44 3.05 3.06
N LEU A 75 8.42 3.04 3.97
CA LEU A 75 8.20 3.42 5.38
C LEU A 75 7.91 4.92 5.54
N ALA A 76 8.63 5.77 4.80
CA ALA A 76 8.40 7.21 4.81
C ALA A 76 7.00 7.56 4.28
N LEU A 77 6.60 6.94 3.17
CA LEU A 77 5.27 7.13 2.59
C LEU A 77 4.16 6.62 3.53
N TRP A 78 4.35 5.45 4.14
CA TRP A 78 3.38 4.89 5.09
C TRP A 78 3.20 5.79 6.30
N SER A 79 4.29 6.31 6.86
CA SER A 79 4.25 7.21 8.02
C SER A 79 3.47 8.49 7.70
N LYS A 80 3.66 9.06 6.50
CA LYS A 80 2.95 10.26 6.02
C LYS A 80 1.46 10.00 5.80
N ILE A 81 1.10 8.85 5.23
CA ILE A 81 -0.31 8.47 5.03
C ILE A 81 -0.99 8.27 6.39
N LYS A 82 -0.32 7.61 7.32
CA LYS A 82 -0.85 7.36 8.67
C LYS A 82 -1.13 8.66 9.42
N SER A 83 -0.19 9.60 9.44
CA SER A 83 -0.38 10.89 10.11
C SER A 83 -1.51 11.72 9.48
N THR A 84 -1.62 11.70 8.15
CA THR A 84 -2.72 12.38 7.43
C THR A 84 -4.08 11.78 7.74
N LYS A 85 -4.15 10.45 7.85
CA LYS A 85 -5.39 9.75 8.21
C LYS A 85 -5.79 9.98 9.67
N GLU A 86 -4.82 10.07 10.58
CA GLU A 86 -5.06 10.39 11.98
C GLU A 86 -5.57 11.81 12.16
N SER A 87 -5.04 12.79 11.41
CA SER A 87 -5.56 14.16 11.43
C SER A 87 -7.00 14.24 10.88
N ASP A 88 -7.28 13.57 9.76
CA ASP A 88 -8.62 13.57 9.14
C ASP A 88 -9.68 12.85 10.01
N SER A 89 -9.29 11.75 10.66
CA SER A 89 -10.19 11.02 11.57
C SER A 89 -10.38 11.75 12.91
N GLY A 90 -9.42 12.59 13.31
CA GLY A 90 -9.48 13.40 14.52
C GLY A 90 -10.50 14.53 14.43
N ASP A 91 -10.63 15.17 13.28
CA ASP A 91 -11.59 16.27 13.07
C ASP A 91 -13.04 15.77 13.08
N GLN A 92 -13.35 14.71 12.34
CA GLN A 92 -14.75 14.26 12.17
C GLN A 92 -15.42 13.78 13.47
N ASN A 93 -14.65 13.37 14.48
CA ASN A 93 -15.20 12.96 15.78
C ASN A 93 -15.15 14.08 16.84
N ARG A 94 -14.49 15.21 16.56
CA ARG A 94 -14.32 16.32 17.50
C ARG A 94 -15.24 17.51 17.19
N GLU A 95 -15.79 17.60 15.99
CA GLU A 95 -16.59 18.77 15.56
C GLU A 95 -18.04 18.80 16.08
N GLU A 96 -18.66 17.68 16.44
CA GLU A 96 -20.01 17.70 17.04
C GLU A 96 -19.95 17.84 18.57
N GLU A 97 -20.18 19.09 19.02
CA GLU A 97 -20.40 19.46 20.41
C GLU A 97 -21.88 19.26 20.78
N TYR A 98 -22.15 18.52 21.87
CA TYR A 98 -23.49 18.29 22.42
C TYR A 98 -23.59 18.95 23.79
N GLU A 99 -24.63 19.76 23.97
CA GLU A 99 -25.00 20.32 25.27
C GLU A 99 -25.96 19.41 26.04
N ASP A 100 -25.76 19.30 27.35
CA ASP A 100 -26.74 18.74 28.28
C ASP A 100 -27.78 19.76 28.75
N SER A 101 -28.78 19.32 29.51
CA SER A 101 -29.80 20.20 30.09
C SER A 101 -29.27 21.19 31.14
N SER A 102 -28.01 21.04 31.55
CA SER A 102 -27.32 21.91 32.51
C SER A 102 -26.34 22.88 31.85
N GLY A 103 -26.20 22.85 30.51
CA GLY A 103 -25.29 23.69 29.73
C GLY A 103 -23.83 23.20 29.69
N ASN A 104 -23.57 21.94 30.03
CA ASN A 104 -22.24 21.36 29.87
C ASN A 104 -22.04 20.86 28.44
N VAL A 105 -20.91 21.23 27.82
CA VAL A 105 -20.56 20.86 26.45
C VAL A 105 -19.69 19.59 26.44
N PHE A 106 -20.14 18.57 25.72
CA PHE A 106 -19.45 17.29 25.58
C PHE A 106 -19.22 16.92 24.11
N ASN A 107 -18.18 16.12 23.83
CA ASN A 107 -18.10 15.45 22.53
C ASN A 107 -19.21 14.39 22.40
N LYS A 108 -19.61 14.09 21.17
CA LYS A 108 -20.63 13.08 20.84
C LYS A 108 -20.49 11.75 21.60
N LYS A 109 -19.29 11.17 21.65
CA LYS A 109 -19.04 9.87 22.29
C LYS A 109 -19.27 9.94 23.79
N THR A 110 -18.81 11.01 24.43
CA THR A 110 -18.98 11.25 25.86
C THR A 110 -20.45 11.47 26.19
N TYR A 111 -21.16 12.29 25.39
CA TYR A 111 -22.59 12.52 25.55
C TYR A 111 -23.40 11.23 25.43
N GLU A 112 -23.15 10.42 24.39
CA GLU A 112 -23.84 9.14 24.22
C GLU A 112 -23.53 8.13 25.33
N LEU A 113 -22.28 8.08 25.80
CA LEU A 113 -21.87 7.20 26.89
C LEU A 113 -22.59 7.57 28.19
N LEU A 114 -22.58 8.86 28.54
CA LEU A 114 -23.24 9.38 29.74
C LEU A 114 -24.76 9.20 29.66
N LYS A 115 -25.37 9.39 28.48
CA LYS A 115 -26.79 9.12 28.23
C LYS A 115 -27.13 7.64 28.39
N ARG A 116 -26.28 6.71 27.92
CA ARG A 116 -26.47 5.26 28.13
C ARG A 116 -26.29 4.84 29.59
N GLN A 117 -25.42 5.52 30.33
CA GLN A 117 -25.23 5.32 31.77
C GLN A 117 -26.35 5.97 32.61
N GLY A 118 -27.20 6.80 32.03
CA GLY A 118 -28.33 7.46 32.69
C GLY A 118 -27.92 8.64 33.59
N VAL A 119 -26.78 9.27 33.30
CA VAL A 119 -26.22 10.39 34.08
C VAL A 119 -26.36 11.75 33.36
N LEU A 120 -27.11 11.79 32.25
CA LEU A 120 -27.53 12.98 31.51
C LEU A 120 -29.05 13.05 31.38
#